data_AF-A0A8T4KAN8-F1
#
_entry.id   AF-A0A8T4KAN8-F1
#
_cell.length_a   1.000
_cell.length_b   1.000
_cell.length_c   1.000
_cell.angle_alpha   90.00
_cell.angle_beta   90.00
_cell.angle_gamma   90.00
#
_symmetry.space_group_name_H-M   'P 1'
#
loop_
_entity.id
_entity.type
_entity.pdbx_description
1 polymer ?
#
loop_
_entity_poly.entity_id
_entity_poly.type
_entity_poly.pdbx_seq_one_letter_code
_entity_poly.pdbx_strand_id
1 'polypeptide(L)' 'MTGNTEITNYQTRVLSALKTVGGYTPVTTEVIRLYLTGIYGYTTGVKVGNALAQLRDRFGLVEGQDGSWKLKYVQ' A
#
# COMPACT_ATOMS: atom_id res chain seq x y z
N MET A 1 -10.54 17.60 -14.98
CA MET A 1 -10.21 16.34 -14.27
C MET A 1 -10.28 16.63 -12.79
N THR A 2 -11.29 16.11 -12.09
CA THR A 2 -11.42 16.22 -10.63
C THR A 2 -10.47 15.19 -10.02
N GLY A 3 -9.32 15.62 -9.49
CA GLY A 3 -8.39 14.70 -8.84
C GLY A 3 -8.99 14.21 -7.52
N ASN A 4 -9.40 12.94 -7.42
CA ASN A 4 -9.99 12.32 -6.23
C ASN A 4 -9.17 12.57 -4.95
N THR A 5 -9.52 13.54 -4.12
CA THR A 5 -8.74 13.89 -2.91
C THR A 5 -8.85 12.87 -1.78
N GLU A 6 -9.61 11.79 -1.97
CA GLU A 6 -9.94 10.82 -0.93
C GLU A 6 -9.17 9.50 -1.09
N ILE A 7 -8.85 8.89 0.04
CA ILE A 7 -8.30 7.53 0.12
C ILE A 7 -9.45 6.53 -0.05
N THR A 8 -9.32 5.63 -1.01
CA THR A 8 -10.32 4.58 -1.25
C THR A 8 -10.28 3.49 -0.19
N ASN A 9 -11.41 2.78 0.00
CA ASN A 9 -11.46 1.60 0.88
C ASN A 9 -10.37 0.56 0.57
N TYR A 10 -10.02 0.36 -0.71
CA TYR A 10 -8.95 -0.55 -1.08
C TYR A 10 -7.58 -0.05 -0.62
N GLN A 11 -7.28 1.23 -0.81
CA GLN A 11 -6.04 1.83 -0.32
C GLN A 11 -5.92 1.78 1.21
N THR A 12 -7.02 1.97 1.94
CA THR A 12 -7.05 1.79 3.40
C THR A 12 -6.68 0.37 3.82
N ARG A 13 -7.18 -0.65 3.12
CA ARG A 13 -6.81 -2.05 3.36
C ARG A 13 -5.34 -2.31 3.05
N VAL A 14 -4.81 -1.74 1.96
CA VAL A 14 -3.40 -1.85 1.59
C VAL A 14 -2.50 -1.18 2.63
N LEU A 15 -2.85 0.01 3.14
CA LEU A 15 -2.14 0.67 4.24
C LEU A 15 -2.13 -0.19 5.51
N SER A 16 -3.29 -0.75 5.89
CA SER A 16 -3.41 -1.63 7.04
C SER A 16 -2.53 -2.88 6.89
N ALA A 17 -2.54 -3.51 5.71
CA ALA A 17 -1.69 -4.65 5.41
C ALA A 17 -0.20 -4.30 5.50
N LEU A 18 0.23 -3.18 4.88
CA LEU A 18 1.61 -2.71 4.97
C LEU A 18 2.03 -2.46 6.42
N LYS A 19 1.17 -1.80 7.21
CA LYS A 19 1.41 -1.55 8.64
C LYS A 19 1.61 -2.86 9.42
N THR A 20 0.81 -3.88 9.15
CA THR A 20 0.89 -5.16 9.85
C THR A 20 2.13 -5.96 9.48
N VAL A 21 2.47 -6.03 8.18
CA VAL A 21 3.54 -6.95 7.72
C VAL A 21 4.93 -6.33 7.74
N GLY A 22 5.04 -5.00 7.66
CA GLY A 22 6.33 -4.30 7.60
C GLY A 22 6.39 -3.01 8.41
N GLY A 23 5.27 -2.33 8.63
CA GLY A 23 5.26 -1.05 9.33
C GLY A 23 6.19 -0.05 8.66
N TYR A 24 7.22 0.39 9.38
CA TYR A 24 8.26 1.31 8.90
C TYR A 24 9.48 0.59 8.30
N THR A 25 9.49 -0.75 8.28
CA THR A 25 10.53 -1.57 7.64
C THR A 25 10.12 -1.91 6.20
N PRO A 26 11.02 -1.76 5.22
CA PRO A 26 10.71 -2.08 3.82
C PRO A 26 10.33 -3.55 3.64
N VAL A 27 9.21 -3.78 2.95
CA VAL A 27 8.68 -5.10 2.60
C VAL A 27 8.24 -5.14 1.15
N THR A 28 8.29 -6.31 0.53
CA THR A 28 7.94 -6.44 -0.88
C THR A 28 6.43 -6.38 -1.10
N THR A 29 6.04 -5.95 -2.29
CA THR A 29 4.65 -5.92 -2.77
C THR A 29 4.02 -7.31 -2.68
N GLU A 30 4.82 -8.35 -2.86
CA GLU A 30 4.40 -9.74 -2.76
C GLU A 30 4.01 -10.13 -1.34
N VAL A 31 4.76 -9.71 -0.32
CA VAL A 31 4.40 -9.94 1.09
C VAL A 31 3.06 -9.29 1.44
N ILE A 32 2.86 -8.04 1.00
CA ILE A 32 1.61 -7.30 1.21
C ILE A 32 0.45 -7.99 0.47
N ARG A 33 0.68 -8.46 -0.76
CA ARG A 33 -0.29 -9.19 -1.57
C ARG A 33 -0.72 -10.50 -0.91
N LEU A 34 0.23 -11.29 -0.41
CA LEU A 34 -0.05 -12.56 0.26
C LEU A 34 -0.91 -12.34 1.51
N TYR A 35 -0.58 -11.34 2.33
CA TYR A 35 -1.39 -10.98 3.50
C TYR A 35 -2.83 -10.58 3.13
N LEU A 36 -2.98 -9.68 2.14
CA LEU A 36 -4.31 -9.27 1.67
C LEU A 36 -5.12 -10.44 1.07
N THR A 37 -4.46 -11.37 0.40
CA THR A 37 -5.11 -12.56 -0.18
C THR A 37 -5.65 -13.47 0.93
N GLY A 38 -4.88 -13.67 2.00
CA GLY A 38 -5.30 -14.47 3.16
C GLY A 38 -6.54 -13.93 3.87
N ILE A 39 -6.78 -12.61 3.84
CA ILE A 39 -7.92 -11.97 4.51
C ILE A 39 -9.12 -11.81 3.58
N TYR A 40 -8.90 -11.44 2.31
CA TYR A 40 -9.97 -11.01 1.40
C TYR A 40 -10.23 -11.95 0.22
N GLY A 41 -9.53 -13.08 0.13
CA GLY A 41 -9.82 -14.16 -0.81
C GLY A 41 -9.23 -14.01 -2.21
N TYR A 42 -8.72 -12.83 -2.62
CA TYR A 42 -7.93 -12.65 -3.85
C TYR A 42 -7.39 -11.21 -3.98
N THR A 43 -6.10 -11.04 -4.31
CA THR A 43 -5.54 -9.76 -4.77
C THR A 43 -4.33 -9.95 -5.70
N THR A 44 -4.10 -9.01 -6.63
CA THR A 44 -2.96 -9.06 -7.56
C THR A 44 -1.86 -8.09 -7.13
N GLY A 45 -0.59 -8.45 -7.40
CA GLY A 45 0.56 -7.60 -7.08
C GLY A 45 0.51 -6.25 -7.80
N VAL A 46 0.04 -6.24 -9.06
CA VAL A 46 -0.16 -5.01 -9.85
C VAL A 46 -1.13 -4.05 -9.15
N LYS A 47 -2.27 -4.56 -8.65
CA LYS A 47 -3.27 -3.71 -7.99
C LYS A 47 -2.77 -3.16 -6.66
N VAL A 48 -2.04 -3.96 -5.89
CA VAL A 48 -1.40 -3.53 -4.63
C VAL A 48 -0.32 -2.49 -4.91
N GLY A 49 0.56 -2.72 -5.88
CA GLY A 49 1.61 -1.78 -6.28
C GLY A 49 1.04 -0.45 -6.76
N ASN A 50 -0.01 -0.46 -7.59
CA ASN A 50 -0.69 0.76 -8.04
C ASN A 50 -1.31 1.54 -6.87
N ALA A 51 -1.91 0.84 -5.90
CA ALA A 51 -2.45 1.49 -4.71
C ALA A 51 -1.34 2.15 -3.87
N LEU A 52 -0.21 1.47 -3.69
CA LEU A 52 0.95 1.99 -2.95
C LEU A 52 1.58 3.20 -3.66
N ALA A 53 1.72 3.16 -4.98
CA ALA A 53 2.20 4.30 -5.77
C ALA A 53 1.28 5.51 -5.60
N GLN A 54 -0.04 5.32 -5.70
CA GLN A 54 -1.01 6.41 -5.46
C GLN A 54 -0.95 6.94 -4.02
N LEU A 55 -0.74 6.07 -3.03
CA LEU A 55 -0.58 6.47 -1.63
C LEU A 55 0.69 7.29 -1.38
N ARG A 56 1.78 6.97 -2.08
CA ARG A 56 3.03 7.75 -2.06
C ARG A 56 2.84 9.08 -2.77
N ASP A 57 2.44 9.05 -4.03
CA ASP A 57 2.50 10.20 -4.93
C ASP A 57 1.44 11.27 -4.58
N ARG A 58 0.29 10.85 -4.02
CA ARG A 58 -0.84 11.75 -3.76
C ARG A 58 -0.96 12.16 -2.30
N PHE A 59 -0.59 11.28 -1.38
CA PHE A 59 -0.80 11.47 0.05
C PHE A 59 0.50 11.47 0.87
N GLY A 60 1.61 11.02 0.30
CA GLY A 60 2.89 10.93 1.01
C GLY A 60 2.87 9.98 2.21
N LEU A 61 1.96 9.01 2.27
CA LEU A 61 1.77 8.13 3.44
C LEU A 61 2.74 6.95 3.49
N VAL A 62 3.30 6.58 2.33
CA VAL A 62 4.22 5.46 2.17
C VAL A 62 5.41 5.92 1.34
N GLU A 63 6.53 5.24 1.52
CA GLU A 63 7.74 5.42 0.72
C GLU A 63 8.25 4.06 0.25
N GLY A 64 8.80 4.02 -0.96
CA GLY A 64 9.15 2.77 -1.60
C GLY A 64 9.37 2.91 -3.10
N GLN A 65 10.16 1.98 -3.65
CA GLN A 65 10.49 1.84 -5.06
C GLN A 65 10.82 0.37 -5.38
N ASP A 66 10.78 0.00 -6.66
CA ASP A 66 11.14 -1.35 -7.14
C ASP A 66 10.40 -2.49 -6.43
N GLY A 67 9.13 -2.23 -6.08
CA GLY A 67 8.28 -3.20 -5.41
C GLY A 67 8.56 -3.38 -3.91
N SER A 68 9.46 -2.61 -3.30
CA SER A 68 9.70 -2.56 -1.85
C SER A 68 9.08 -1.31 -1.22
N TRP A 69 8.35 -1.46 -0.11
CA TRP A 69 7.50 -0.42 0.47
C TRP A 69 7.54 -0.41 1.99
N LYS A 70 7.41 0.78 2.59
CA LYS A 70 7.23 1.00 4.04
C LYS A 70 6.35 2.24 4.29
N LEU A 71 5.82 2.36 5.51
CA LEU A 71 5.16 3.58 5.95
C LEU A 71 6.17 4.73 6.01
N LYS A 72 5.73 5.94 5.61
CA LYS A 72 6.51 7.15 5.81
C LYS A 72 6.28 7.65 7.24
N TYR A 73 7.33 8.16 7.89
CA TYR A 73 7.15 8.91 9.13
C TYR A 73 6.43 10.23 8.81
N VAL A 74 5.22 10.36 9.34
CA VAL A 74 4.47 11.62 9.32
C VAL A 74 4.76 12.29 10.67
N GLN A 75 5.42 13.45 10.63
CA GLN A 75 5.61 14.31 11.80
C GLN A 75 4.32 15.03 12.15
#